data_AF-A0A430V4V1-F1
#
_entry.id   AF-A0A430V4V1-F1
#
_cell.length_a   1.000
_cell.length_b   1.000
_cell.length_c   1.000
_cell.angle_alpha   90.00
_cell.angle_beta   90.00
_cell.angle_gamma   90.00
#
_symmetry.space_group_name_H-M   'P 1'
#
loop_
_entity.id
_entity.type
_entity.pdbx_description
1 polymer ?
#
loop_
_entity_poly.entity_id
_entity_poly.type
_entity_poly.pdbx_seq_one_letter_code
_entity_poly.pdbx_strand_id
1 'polypeptide(L)'
;GYESHFYEDLLREAGGIVPMVIRRRNSRRYVPWLQYLAIVGRRVVETVGSMLHALFPRRIHAVTQEGFVIKVLSFILAHNLNLLAQQMLG
;
A
#
# COMPACT_ATOMS: atom_id res chain seq x y z
N GLY A 1 3.83 -18.31 -2.80
CA GLY A 1 3.46 -17.06 -3.49
C GLY A 1 2.03 -16.70 -3.14
N TYR A 2 1.70 -15.41 -3.13
CA TYR A 2 0.41 -14.86 -2.68
C TYR A 2 -0.81 -15.22 -3.58
N GLU A 3 -0.59 -15.95 -4.68
CA GLU A 3 -1.66 -16.53 -5.53
C GLU A 3 -1.98 -18.00 -5.19
N SER A 4 -1.46 -18.52 -4.08
CA SER A 4 -1.71 -19.91 -3.70
C SER A 4 -3.14 -20.06 -3.21
N HIS A 5 -3.92 -20.87 -3.94
CA HIS A 5 -5.26 -21.27 -3.53
C HIS A 5 -5.28 -21.88 -2.12
N PHE A 6 -4.20 -22.55 -1.72
CA PHE A 6 -4.06 -23.11 -0.37
C PHE A 6 -4.16 -22.05 0.73
N TYR A 7 -3.49 -20.90 0.57
CA TYR A 7 -3.52 -19.83 1.58
C TYR A 7 -4.87 -19.11 1.61
N GLU A 8 -5.52 -18.96 0.45
CA GLU A 8 -6.88 -18.40 0.39
C GLU A 8 -7.87 -19.28 1.15
N ASP A 9 -7.79 -20.60 0.94
CA ASP A 9 -8.65 -21.57 1.59
C ASP A 9 -8.35 -21.64 3.11
N LEU A 10 -7.08 -21.60 3.51
CA LEU A 10 -6.67 -21.52 4.91
C LEU A 10 -7.17 -20.25 5.62
N LEU A 11 -7.08 -19.08 4.97
CA LEU A 11 -7.58 -17.81 5.54
C LEU A 11 -9.09 -17.83 5.73
N ARG A 12 -9.80 -18.43 4.77
CA ARG A 12 -11.24 -18.60 4.83
C ARG A 12 -11.65 -19.56 5.94
N GLU A 13 -10.94 -20.67 6.09
CA GLU A 13 -11.21 -21.68 7.12
C GLU A 13 -10.85 -21.18 8.52
N ALA A 14 -9.68 -20.58 8.69
CA ALA A 14 -9.18 -20.16 10.00
C ALA A 14 -9.85 -18.87 10.52
N GLY A 15 -10.23 -17.95 9.63
CA GLY A 15 -10.69 -16.61 10.04
C GLY A 15 -11.91 -16.08 9.28
N GLY A 16 -12.52 -16.86 8.38
CA GLY A 16 -13.61 -16.37 7.53
C GLY A 16 -13.17 -15.26 6.56
N ILE A 17 -11.86 -15.07 6.37
CA ILE A 17 -11.31 -13.98 5.57
C ILE A 17 -11.28 -14.44 4.11
N VAL A 18 -11.95 -13.68 3.24
CA VAL A 18 -11.94 -13.92 1.80
C VAL A 18 -11.12 -12.83 1.11
N PRO A 19 -9.86 -13.09 0.74
CA PRO A 19 -9.02 -12.10 0.09
C PRO A 19 -9.49 -11.81 -1.34
N MET A 20 -9.50 -10.52 -1.71
CA MET A 20 -9.76 -10.08 -3.09
C MET A 20 -8.51 -10.24 -3.95
N VAL A 21 -8.22 -11.48 -4.34
CA VAL A 21 -7.04 -11.81 -5.15
C VAL A 21 -7.28 -11.44 -6.61
N ILE A 22 -6.38 -10.64 -7.18
CA ILE A 22 -6.37 -10.34 -8.62
C ILE A 22 -5.80 -11.55 -9.36
N ARG A 23 -6.51 -12.04 -10.38
CA ARG A 23 -6.19 -13.27 -11.11
C ARG A 23 -6.12 -13.03 -12.61
N ARG A 24 -5.36 -13.89 -13.29
CA ARG A 24 -5.37 -13.97 -14.75
C ARG A 24 -6.72 -14.45 -15.27
N ARG A 25 -7.11 -13.98 -16.46
CA ARG A 25 -8.41 -14.28 -17.09
C ARG A 25 -8.68 -15.78 -17.31
N ASN A 26 -7.63 -16.58 -17.49
CA ASN A 26 -7.72 -18.03 -17.67
C ASN A 26 -7.80 -18.84 -16.36
N SER A 27 -7.83 -18.19 -15.19
CA SER A 27 -7.97 -18.88 -13.92
C SER A 27 -9.37 -19.48 -13.76
N ARG A 28 -9.45 -20.70 -13.21
CA ARG A 28 -10.72 -21.37 -12.89
C ARG A 28 -11.54 -20.63 -11.83
N ARG A 29 -10.91 -19.80 -11.00
CA ARG A 29 -11.53 -18.96 -9.95
C ARG A 29 -11.66 -17.48 -10.39
N TYR A 30 -11.62 -17.22 -11.69
CA TYR A 30 -11.77 -15.88 -12.24
C TYR A 30 -13.24 -15.46 -12.25
N VAL A 31 -13.53 -14.32 -11.62
CA VAL A 31 -14.87 -13.74 -11.57
C VAL A 31 -14.79 -12.27 -12.01
N PRO A 32 -15.30 -11.89 -13.18
CA PRO A 32 -15.02 -10.59 -13.80
C PRO A 32 -15.30 -9.37 -12.91
N TRP A 33 -16.47 -9.34 -12.25
CA TRP A 33 -16.86 -8.20 -11.41
C TRP A 33 -16.04 -8.08 -10.13
N LEU A 34 -15.69 -9.21 -9.50
CA LEU A 34 -14.80 -9.21 -8.32
C LEU A 34 -13.39 -8.73 -8.70
N GLN A 35 -12.92 -9.08 -9.91
CA GLN A 35 -11.63 -8.62 -10.42
C GLN A 35 -11.62 -7.12 -10.68
N TYR A 36 -12.72 -6.58 -11.21
CA TYR A 36 -12.88 -5.13 -11.35
C TYR A 36 -12.77 -4.43 -9.98
N LEU A 37 -13.50 -4.89 -8.97
CA LEU A 37 -13.44 -4.33 -7.62
C LEU A 37 -12.04 -4.40 -7.01
N ALA A 38 -11.36 -5.55 -7.13
CA ALA A 38 -10.00 -5.74 -6.63
C ALA A 38 -9.00 -4.79 -7.30
N ILE A 39 -9.12 -4.59 -8.62
CA ILE A 39 -8.25 -3.66 -9.38
C ILE A 39 -8.51 -2.20 -8.97
N VAL A 40 -9.78 -1.80 -8.84
CA VAL A 40 -10.13 -0.45 -8.39
C VAL A 40 -9.59 -0.19 -6.99
N GLY A 41 -9.76 -1.13 -6.06
CA GLY A 41 -9.21 -1.03 -4.71
C GLY A 41 -7.69 -0.92 -4.70
N ARG A 42 -6.99 -1.75 -5.48
CA ARG A 42 -5.54 -1.70 -5.64
C ARG A 42 -5.06 -0.36 -6.20
N ARG A 43 -5.77 0.20 -7.17
CA ARG A 43 -5.43 1.50 -7.78
C ARG A 43 -5.43 2.63 -6.76
N VAL A 44 -6.35 2.62 -5.80
CA VAL A 44 -6.38 3.60 -4.71
C VAL A 44 -5.10 3.50 -3.87
N VAL A 45 -4.74 2.30 -3.42
CA VAL A 45 -3.54 2.06 -2.61
C VAL A 45 -2.27 2.46 -3.36
N GLU A 46 -2.14 2.08 -4.64
CA GLU A 46 -0.99 2.44 -5.48
C GLU A 46 -0.92 3.94 -5.75
N THR A 47 -2.07 4.61 -5.93
CA THR A 47 -2.13 6.06 -6.15
C THR A 47 -1.70 6.82 -4.89
N VAL A 48 -2.25 6.47 -3.73
CA VAL A 48 -1.85 7.06 -2.44
C VAL A 48 -0.38 6.78 -2.16
N GLY A 49 0.08 5.54 -2.39
CA GLY A 49 1.49 5.18 -2.24
C GLY A 49 2.40 5.99 -3.16
N SER A 50 2.00 6.23 -4.41
CA SER A 50 2.73 7.08 -5.36
C SER A 50 2.78 8.54 -4.92
N MET A 51 1.65 9.07 -4.42
CA MET A 51 1.60 10.43 -3.86
C MET A 51 2.52 10.57 -2.64
N LEU A 52 2.48 9.60 -1.72
CA LEU A 52 3.41 9.56 -0.58
C LEU A 52 4.86 9.49 -1.06
N HIS A 53 5.17 8.60 -2.01
CA HIS A 53 6.50 8.49 -2.59
C HIS A 53 6.97 9.78 -3.25
N ALA A 54 6.08 10.56 -3.86
CA ALA A 54 6.40 11.87 -4.44
C ALA A 54 6.72 12.93 -3.37
N LEU A 55 6.21 12.77 -2.15
CA LEU A 55 6.59 13.62 -1.03
C LEU A 55 8.02 13.28 -0.55
N PHE A 56 8.40 12.00 -0.53
CA PHE A 56 9.74 11.58 -0.10
C PHE A 56 10.85 11.96 -1.11
N PRO A 57 12.09 12.20 -0.65
CA PRO A 57 13.23 12.29 -1.55
C PRO A 57 13.44 10.94 -2.27
N ARG A 58 13.83 10.99 -3.56
CA ARG A 58 13.94 9.80 -4.44
C ARG A 58 14.78 8.65 -3.89
N ARG A 59 15.70 8.91 -2.96
CA ARG A 59 16.44 7.88 -2.22
C ARG A 59 16.66 8.32 -0.78
N ILE A 60 16.33 7.44 0.17
CA ILE A 60 16.70 7.59 1.58
C ILE A 60 17.95 6.74 1.79
N HIS A 61 19.13 7.34 1.63
CA HIS A 61 20.39 6.66 1.92
C HIS A 61 20.63 6.62 3.43
N ALA A 62 20.62 5.45 4.04
CA ALA A 62 20.99 5.25 5.43
C ALA A 62 21.95 4.06 5.54
N VAL A 63 23.02 4.22 6.32
CA VAL A 63 24.05 3.19 6.52
C VAL A 63 23.61 2.17 7.59
N THR A 64 22.70 2.57 8.48
CA THR A 64 22.12 1.73 9.53
C THR A 64 20.59 1.78 9.52
N GLN A 65 19.94 0.75 10.06
CA GLN A 65 18.47 0.71 10.18
C GLN A 65 17.93 1.86 11.04
N GLU A 66 18.58 2.18 12.16
CA GLU A 66 18.21 3.32 13.01
C GLU A 66 18.31 4.65 12.25
N GLY A 67 19.36 4.81 11.44
CA GLY A 67 19.53 5.99 10.57
C GLY A 67 18.44 6.09 9.50
N PHE A 68 17.91 4.96 9.03
CA PHE A 68 16.74 4.95 8.13
C PHE A 68 15.48 5.42 8.86
N VAL A 69 15.21 4.88 10.04
CA VAL A 69 14.04 5.23 10.86
C VAL A 69 14.04 6.73 11.19
N ILE A 70 15.17 7.30 11.62
CA ILE A 70 15.29 8.73 11.91
C ILE A 70 14.98 9.58 10.67
N LYS A 71 15.47 9.19 9.49
CA LYS A 71 15.20 9.93 8.25
C LYS A 71 13.72 9.93 7.89
N VAL A 72 13.04 8.80 8.05
CA VAL A 72 11.59 8.70 7.82
C VAL A 72 10.83 9.57 8.81
N LEU A 73 11.18 9.52 10.10
CA LEU A 73 10.54 10.34 11.14
C LEU A 73 10.72 11.84 10.89
N SER A 74 11.94 12.28 10.57
CA SER A 74 12.22 13.69 10.25
C SER A 74 11.46 14.17 9.01
N PHE A 75 11.28 13.29 8.02
CA PHE A 75 10.49 13.61 6.84
C PHE A 75 9.01 13.85 7.19
N ILE A 76 8.42 12.94 7.97
CA ILE A 76 7.03 13.07 8.45
C ILE A 76 6.87 14.35 9.27
N LEU A 77 7.82 14.65 10.15
CA LEU A 77 7.81 15.88 10.95
C LEU A 77 7.84 17.13 10.06
N ALA A 78 8.77 17.19 9.10
CA ALA A 78 8.88 18.32 8.18
C ALA A 78 7.60 18.53 7.35
N HIS A 79 6.98 17.44 6.89
CA HIS A 79 5.71 17.50 6.15
C HIS A 79 4.58 18.08 7.02
N ASN A 80 4.45 17.65 8.27
CA ASN A 80 3.44 18.16 9.21
C ASN A 80 3.67 19.65 9.55
N LEU A 81 4.92 20.06 9.75
CA LEU A 81 5.25 21.47 9.99
C LEU A 81 4.87 22.35 8.78
N ASN A 82 5.13 21.88 7.55
CA ASN A 82 4.72 22.59 6.35
C ASN A 82 3.19 22.69 6.23
N LEU A 83 2.46 21.63 6.58
CA LEU A 83 0.99 21.65 6.60
C LEU A 83 0.46 22.68 7.61
N LEU A 84 1.01 22.71 8.82
CA LEU A 84 0.64 23.68 9.85
C LEU A 84 0.94 25.12 9.42
N ALA A 85 2.12 25.35 8.83
CA ALA A 85 2.49 26.67 8.32
C ALA A 85 1.53 27.15 7.22
N GLN A 86 1.09 26.27 6.33
CA GLN A 86 0.09 26.58 5.29
C GLN A 86 -1.27 26.93 5.89
N GLN A 87 -1.68 26.27 6.98
CA GLN A 87 -2.94 26.59 7.67
C GLN A 87 -2.90 27.92 8.43
N MET A 88 -1.73 28.36 8.90
CA MET A 88 -1.57 29.64 9.61
C MET A 88 -1.45 30.85 8.68
N LEU A 89 -1.07 30.63 7.42
CA LEU A 89 -0.86 31.69 6.42
C LEU A 89 -2.02 31.83 5.42
N GLY A 90 -3.01 30.95 5.49
CA GLY A 90 -4.21 30.93 4.63
C GLY A 90 -5.46 31.51 5.28
#